data_AF-A0A640KW67-F1
#
_entry.id   AF-A0A640KW67-F1
#
_cell.length_a   1.000
_cell.length_b   1.000
_cell.length_c   1.000
_cell.angle_alpha   90.00
_cell.angle_beta   90.00
_cell.angle_gamma   90.00
#
_symmetry.space_group_name_H-M   'P 1'
#
loop_
_entity.id
_entity.type
_entity.pdbx_description
1 polymer ?
#
loop_
_entity_poly.entity_id
_entity_poly.type
_entity_poly.pdbx_seq_one_letter_code
_entity_poly.pdbx_strand_id
1 'polypeptide(L)'
;MLPRSSRSVVTLIATLLVVVFACSDSGDALCPSNGNTHTIYVTSNMGDNIWSFDTLGNYLGPVLNKASFPPGVQVEKLRSLVFGPEGHLYVSSARGSYSRVFAVSGNGVLNHTMEENCTRNYLFTVVQQDKENPFLDHPYDITFHPETEDMYVTNQNSVTVTRYTRDRTADVTPKAAAGGPLQTRYPAWKPVKNVKAAMPGKKETTSQENAAAIKDIPDSSGVFASSWSSSYSMSSVRGLTISPLLPRSLVEGGAPSGMFAVTNESMMYYLLVCDVSSNTVHVFDSESGERLFGLNVPSPIQVMFPRRYHMGNLSLVASAAGAPMQHFDVPYIYVTSKEDGMAYMVRFSSHQGNTNNMQGGAFGEDFIRAHRLYTINHPIPLHAASGIYENSARDVLLIADRIGRRIYSYASPFLTDYTTGYGPAPFLGFFVKHLPDQPEFVLSTLLEHQENIPFCYELNKDGTFRYVALCTAASLWSVGLVLTLLLVLASFVYHQVKHCMCGRKIQQRERYLNKDACTLCGSGSSSPLLGHQTPNYGSAW
;
A
#
# COMPACT_ATOMS: atom_id res chain seq x y z
N MET A 1 18.83 -32.44 51.90
CA MET A 1 18.71 -33.17 50.63
C MET A 1 17.32 -32.91 50.08
N LEU A 2 17.19 -32.02 49.08
CA LEU A 2 15.96 -31.85 48.29
C LEU A 2 16.01 -32.85 47.12
N PRO A 3 14.87 -33.43 46.71
CA PRO A 3 14.86 -34.52 45.76
C PRO A 3 15.32 -34.04 44.37
N ARG A 4 16.22 -34.82 43.77
CA ARG A 4 16.89 -34.57 42.48
C ARG A 4 15.94 -34.56 41.26
N SER A 5 14.63 -34.75 41.45
CA SER A 5 13.66 -34.88 40.34
C SER A 5 13.10 -33.57 39.81
N SER A 6 13.15 -32.46 40.56
CA SER A 6 12.53 -31.20 40.11
C SER A 6 13.27 -30.52 38.95
N ARG A 7 14.58 -30.74 38.82
CA ARG A 7 15.38 -30.17 37.73
C ARG A 7 15.05 -30.80 36.38
N SER A 8 14.73 -32.09 36.33
CA SER A 8 14.40 -32.77 35.07
C SER A 8 13.06 -32.29 34.50
N VAL A 9 12.06 -32.05 35.35
CA VAL A 9 10.73 -31.59 34.93
C VAL A 9 10.79 -30.16 34.39
N VAL A 10 11.52 -29.26 35.06
CA VAL A 10 11.67 -27.87 34.60
C VAL A 10 12.40 -27.80 33.25
N THR A 11 13.44 -28.64 33.07
CA THR A 11 14.18 -28.68 31.80
C THR A 11 13.29 -29.25 30.68
N LEU A 12 12.50 -30.29 30.96
CA LEU A 12 11.59 -30.89 29.98
C LEU A 12 10.49 -29.91 29.54
N ILE A 13 9.88 -29.18 30.49
CA ILE A 13 8.86 -28.16 30.20
C ILE A 13 9.45 -27.01 29.38
N ALA A 14 10.65 -26.54 29.72
CA ALA A 14 11.34 -25.49 28.97
C ALA A 14 11.65 -25.95 27.53
N THR A 15 12.08 -27.20 27.35
CA THR A 15 12.38 -27.75 26.01
C THR A 15 11.11 -27.94 25.19
N LEU A 16 10.01 -28.39 25.81
CA LEU A 16 8.72 -28.55 25.15
C LEU A 16 8.14 -27.19 24.70
N LEU A 17 8.26 -26.15 25.54
CA LEU A 17 7.85 -24.78 25.16
C LEU A 17 8.68 -24.25 23.98
N VAL A 18 10.00 -24.46 23.97
CA VAL A 18 10.85 -24.04 22.85
C VAL A 18 10.49 -24.79 21.56
N VAL A 19 10.14 -26.08 21.63
CA VAL A 19 9.70 -26.86 20.47
C VAL A 19 8.30 -26.42 20.00
N VAL A 20 7.37 -26.10 20.89
CA VAL A 20 6.06 -25.56 20.51
C VAL A 20 6.19 -24.18 19.85
N PHE A 21 7.08 -23.32 20.35
CA PHE A 21 7.40 -22.02 19.72
C PHE A 21 8.18 -22.16 18.41
N ALA A 22 8.96 -23.23 18.23
CA ALA A 22 9.72 -23.49 16.99
C ALA A 22 8.92 -24.27 15.93
N CYS A 23 7.82 -24.94 16.31
CA CYS A 23 6.98 -25.73 15.41
C CYS A 23 5.64 -25.04 15.08
N SER A 24 5.39 -23.82 15.59
CA SER A 24 4.22 -23.01 15.23
C SER A 24 4.42 -22.16 13.97
N ASP A 25 5.38 -22.50 13.10
CA ASP A 25 5.53 -21.93 11.75
C ASP A 25 4.47 -22.51 10.78
N SER A 26 3.21 -22.54 11.21
CA SER A 26 2.09 -22.47 10.27
C SER A 26 2.01 -21.00 9.84
N GLY A 27 2.39 -20.74 8.59
CA GLY A 27 2.32 -19.44 7.94
C GLY A 27 0.88 -18.98 7.75
N ASP A 28 0.21 -18.70 8.86
CA ASP A 28 -1.03 -17.95 8.89
C ASP A 28 -0.67 -16.49 8.56
N ALA A 29 -1.43 -15.88 7.67
CA ALA A 29 -1.27 -14.48 7.32
C ALA A 29 -1.64 -13.62 8.55
N LEU A 30 -0.64 -13.35 9.39
CA LEU A 30 -0.79 -12.41 10.48
C LEU A 30 -0.93 -11.02 9.86
N CYS A 31 -2.12 -10.42 10.01
CA CYS A 31 -2.26 -8.98 9.90
C CYS A 31 -1.12 -8.30 10.65
N PRO A 32 -0.50 -7.23 10.12
CA PRO A 32 0.70 -6.65 10.69
C PRO A 32 0.48 -6.21 12.14
N SER A 33 0.77 -7.11 13.09
CA SER A 33 0.72 -6.90 14.54
C SER A 33 2.04 -6.30 15.06
N ASN A 34 2.97 -6.03 14.14
CA ASN A 34 4.29 -5.45 14.40
C ASN A 34 4.28 -3.90 14.43
N GLY A 35 3.11 -3.27 14.52
CA GLY A 35 2.95 -1.81 14.52
C GLY A 35 2.96 -1.16 13.12
N ASN A 36 2.99 -1.96 12.04
CA ASN A 36 2.73 -1.43 10.69
C ASN A 36 1.22 -1.28 10.47
N THR A 37 0.74 -0.04 10.57
CA THR A 37 -0.67 0.27 10.26
C THR A 37 -0.98 0.34 8.77
N HIS A 38 0.05 0.25 7.91
CA HIS A 38 -0.08 0.40 6.47
C HIS A 38 0.33 -0.87 5.72
N THR A 39 -0.35 -1.15 4.61
CA THR A 39 -0.01 -2.22 3.67
C THR A 39 -0.03 -1.70 2.24
N ILE A 40 0.78 -2.32 1.39
CA ILE A 40 0.85 -2.04 -0.04
C ILE A 40 0.15 -3.15 -0.80
N TYR A 41 -0.88 -2.80 -1.56
CA TYR A 41 -1.61 -3.69 -2.43
C TYR A 41 -1.09 -3.60 -3.85
N VAL A 42 -0.98 -4.75 -4.49
CA VAL A 42 -0.49 -4.89 -5.86
C VAL A 42 -1.42 -5.80 -6.63
N THR A 43 -1.95 -5.32 -7.75
CA THR A 43 -2.67 -6.18 -8.70
C THR A 43 -1.74 -6.79 -9.71
N SER A 44 -2.14 -7.96 -10.22
CA SER A 44 -1.46 -8.61 -11.33
C SER A 44 -2.33 -8.61 -12.59
N ASN A 45 -1.67 -8.39 -13.72
CA ASN A 45 -2.30 -8.28 -15.03
C ASN A 45 -3.05 -9.55 -15.48
N MET A 46 -2.63 -10.74 -15.01
CA MET A 46 -3.19 -12.03 -15.45
C MET A 46 -3.91 -12.81 -14.34
N GLY A 47 -3.82 -12.35 -13.09
CA GLY A 47 -4.33 -13.06 -11.93
C GLY A 47 -5.74 -12.66 -11.51
N ASP A 48 -6.31 -13.44 -10.60
CA ASP A 48 -7.54 -13.17 -9.86
C ASP A 48 -7.27 -12.75 -8.40
N ASN A 49 -6.03 -12.34 -8.13
CA ASN A 49 -5.55 -12.02 -6.79
C ASN A 49 -5.01 -10.59 -6.73
N ILE A 50 -5.13 -10.03 -5.54
CA ILE A 50 -4.43 -8.82 -5.11
C ILE A 50 -3.45 -9.27 -4.04
N TRP A 51 -2.17 -8.93 -4.18
CA TRP A 51 -1.14 -9.25 -3.19
C TRP A 51 -0.97 -8.10 -2.22
N SER A 52 -0.85 -8.41 -0.94
CA SER A 52 -0.50 -7.45 0.10
C SER A 52 0.94 -7.61 0.56
N PHE A 53 1.57 -6.48 0.85
CA PHE A 53 2.90 -6.38 1.42
C PHE A 53 2.89 -5.42 2.59
N ASP A 54 3.77 -5.62 3.56
CA ASP A 54 4.02 -4.61 4.59
C ASP A 54 4.85 -3.43 4.03
N THR A 55 5.10 -2.41 4.85
CA THR A 55 5.88 -1.23 4.40
C THR A 55 7.37 -1.51 4.14
N LEU A 56 7.85 -2.72 4.43
CA LEU A 56 9.20 -3.19 4.17
C LEU A 56 9.28 -4.10 2.93
N GLY A 57 8.14 -4.42 2.31
CA GLY A 57 8.06 -5.30 1.15
C GLY A 57 7.93 -6.79 1.49
N ASN A 58 7.67 -7.15 2.75
CA ASN A 58 7.40 -8.54 3.11
C ASN A 58 5.98 -8.92 2.67
N TYR A 59 5.83 -10.07 2.04
CA TYR A 59 4.53 -10.56 1.58
C TYR A 59 3.64 -10.94 2.77
N LEU A 60 2.42 -10.41 2.81
CA LEU A 60 1.45 -10.64 3.88
C LEU A 60 0.37 -11.65 3.48
N GLY A 61 0.06 -11.77 2.19
CA GLY A 61 -0.95 -12.71 1.71
C GLY A 61 -1.81 -12.18 0.55
N PRO A 62 -2.82 -12.95 0.13
CA PRO A 62 -3.84 -12.46 -0.79
C PRO A 62 -4.85 -11.58 -0.05
N VAL A 63 -5.33 -10.52 -0.70
CA VAL A 63 -6.32 -9.60 -0.12
C VAL A 63 -7.75 -10.11 -0.30
N LEU A 64 -8.06 -10.86 -1.36
CA LEU A 64 -9.45 -11.25 -1.65
C LEU A 64 -9.84 -12.53 -0.92
N ASN A 65 -10.92 -12.49 -0.12
CA ASN A 65 -11.54 -13.69 0.42
C ASN A 65 -12.38 -14.37 -0.68
N LYS A 66 -11.79 -15.30 -1.42
CA LYS A 66 -12.48 -16.00 -2.51
C LYS A 66 -13.72 -16.77 -2.06
N ALA A 67 -13.80 -17.20 -0.81
CA ALA A 67 -14.96 -17.92 -0.28
C ALA A 67 -16.20 -17.03 -0.14
N SER A 68 -16.02 -15.71 -0.07
CA SER A 68 -17.12 -14.74 0.01
C SER A 68 -17.80 -14.45 -1.34
N PHE A 69 -17.21 -14.89 -2.46
CA PHE A 69 -17.73 -14.59 -3.79
C PHE A 69 -18.99 -15.46 -4.07
N PRO A 70 -20.10 -14.85 -4.53
CA PRO A 70 -21.30 -15.61 -4.89
C PRO A 70 -21.03 -16.62 -6.01
N PRO A 71 -21.74 -17.76 -6.04
CA PRO A 71 -21.68 -18.70 -7.14
C PRO A 71 -21.95 -18.01 -8.49
N GLY A 72 -21.05 -18.19 -9.46
CA GLY A 72 -21.15 -17.57 -10.78
C GLY A 72 -20.44 -16.21 -10.92
N VAL A 73 -20.01 -15.58 -9.81
CA VAL A 73 -19.17 -14.38 -9.87
C VAL A 73 -17.72 -14.80 -10.05
N GLN A 74 -17.22 -14.64 -11.28
CA GLN A 74 -15.85 -15.00 -11.65
C GLN A 74 -15.03 -13.76 -12.00
N VAL A 75 -13.94 -13.51 -11.27
CA VAL A 75 -13.06 -12.35 -11.49
C VAL A 75 -11.67 -12.80 -11.90
N GLU A 76 -11.09 -12.15 -12.90
CA GLU A 76 -9.72 -12.35 -13.37
C GLU A 76 -9.18 -11.03 -13.95
N LYS A 77 -7.86 -10.98 -14.21
CA LYS A 77 -7.18 -9.80 -14.75
C LYS A 77 -7.56 -8.55 -13.97
N LEU A 78 -7.38 -8.61 -12.65
CA LEU A 78 -7.70 -7.51 -11.76
C LEU A 78 -6.79 -6.32 -12.11
N ARG A 79 -7.37 -5.13 -12.26
CA ARG A 79 -6.65 -3.93 -12.67
C ARG A 79 -6.63 -2.92 -11.54
N SER A 80 -7.36 -1.83 -11.69
CA SER A 80 -7.38 -0.73 -10.74
C SER A 80 -7.99 -1.12 -9.42
N LEU A 81 -7.47 -0.47 -8.37
CA LEU A 81 -7.89 -0.57 -6.99
C LEU A 81 -8.02 0.85 -6.46
N VAL A 82 -9.23 1.24 -6.07
CA VAL A 82 -9.47 2.58 -5.54
C VAL A 82 -10.51 2.51 -4.43
N PHE A 83 -10.33 3.30 -3.37
CA PHE A 83 -11.36 3.44 -2.35
C PHE A 83 -12.46 4.36 -2.86
N GLY A 84 -13.69 3.86 -2.83
CA GLY A 84 -14.87 4.66 -3.13
C GLY A 84 -15.25 5.62 -1.99
N PRO A 85 -16.18 6.54 -2.23
CA PRO A 85 -16.65 7.53 -1.26
C PRO A 85 -17.16 6.92 0.06
N GLU A 86 -17.71 5.71 0.01
CA GLU A 86 -18.20 4.98 1.17
C GLU A 86 -17.14 4.12 1.88
N GLY A 87 -15.88 4.20 1.45
CA GLY A 87 -14.75 3.51 2.07
C GLY A 87 -14.64 2.03 1.71
N HIS A 88 -15.39 1.54 0.72
CA HIS A 88 -15.19 0.22 0.12
C HIS A 88 -14.05 0.24 -0.90
N LEU A 89 -13.38 -0.90 -1.08
CA LEU A 89 -12.35 -1.03 -2.10
C LEU A 89 -12.99 -1.50 -3.41
N TYR A 90 -12.96 -0.65 -4.42
CA TYR A 90 -13.45 -0.94 -5.76
C TYR A 90 -12.34 -1.54 -6.60
N VAL A 91 -12.69 -2.56 -7.37
CA VAL A 91 -11.76 -3.34 -8.19
C VAL A 91 -12.35 -3.54 -9.59
N SER A 92 -11.59 -3.22 -10.63
CA SER A 92 -11.94 -3.59 -12.00
C SER A 92 -11.42 -4.99 -12.33
N SER A 93 -12.27 -5.79 -12.98
CA SER A 93 -11.91 -7.10 -13.54
C SER A 93 -12.13 -7.08 -15.06
N ALA A 94 -11.08 -7.37 -15.81
CA ALA A 94 -11.05 -7.28 -17.27
C ALA A 94 -11.26 -8.64 -17.96
N ARG A 95 -12.26 -9.42 -17.50
CA ARG A 95 -12.48 -10.81 -17.92
C ARG A 95 -13.42 -10.95 -19.12
N GLY A 96 -13.08 -10.37 -20.28
CA GLY A 96 -13.89 -10.50 -21.51
C GLY A 96 -15.35 -10.16 -21.26
N SER A 97 -16.30 -11.00 -21.68
CA SER A 97 -17.75 -10.82 -21.45
C SER A 97 -18.19 -10.85 -19.97
N TYR A 98 -17.29 -11.21 -19.05
CA TYR A 98 -17.51 -11.18 -17.60
C TYR A 98 -16.91 -9.94 -16.94
N SER A 99 -16.45 -8.97 -17.75
CA SER A 99 -15.88 -7.72 -17.26
C SER A 99 -16.83 -7.01 -16.30
N ARG A 100 -16.28 -6.48 -15.21
CA ARG A 100 -17.07 -5.80 -14.17
C ARG A 100 -16.21 -4.91 -13.30
N VAL A 101 -16.87 -4.00 -12.61
CA VAL A 101 -16.35 -3.37 -11.40
C VAL A 101 -17.11 -3.98 -10.21
N PHE A 102 -16.40 -4.36 -9.17
CA PHE A 102 -16.99 -4.88 -7.95
C PHE A 102 -16.37 -4.23 -6.73
N ALA A 103 -17.13 -4.23 -5.63
CA ALA A 103 -16.68 -3.70 -4.36
C ALA A 103 -16.42 -4.84 -3.38
N VAL A 104 -15.32 -4.72 -2.64
CA VAL A 104 -15.00 -5.56 -1.49
C VAL A 104 -14.95 -4.72 -0.22
N SER A 105 -14.92 -5.38 0.93
CA SER A 105 -14.87 -4.71 2.22
C SER A 105 -13.73 -3.70 2.32
N GLY A 106 -13.98 -2.65 3.10
CA GLY A 106 -13.06 -1.55 3.36
C GLY A 106 -11.90 -1.93 4.28
N ASN A 107 -11.18 -0.91 4.76
CA ASN A 107 -9.87 -1.02 5.41
C ASN A 107 -9.81 -1.61 6.83
N GLY A 108 -10.78 -2.41 7.26
CA GLY A 108 -10.72 -3.12 8.54
C GLY A 108 -10.80 -2.26 9.82
N VAL A 109 -11.25 -2.91 10.90
CA VAL A 109 -11.74 -2.41 12.22
C VAL A 109 -12.86 -1.33 12.17
N LEU A 110 -12.69 -0.22 11.43
CA LEU A 110 -13.61 0.93 11.42
C LEU A 110 -15.07 0.57 11.07
N ASN A 111 -15.26 -0.48 10.28
CA ASN A 111 -16.57 -0.97 9.85
C ASN A 111 -16.84 -2.43 10.27
N HIS A 112 -16.00 -3.05 11.11
CA HIS A 112 -16.06 -4.50 11.45
C HIS A 112 -16.04 -5.46 10.23
N THR A 113 -15.36 -5.09 9.15
CA THR A 113 -15.39 -5.86 7.88
C THR A 113 -14.06 -6.52 7.49
N MET A 114 -13.08 -6.55 8.40
CA MET A 114 -11.85 -7.32 8.20
C MET A 114 -12.10 -8.74 8.68
N GLU A 115 -11.92 -9.71 7.78
CA GLU A 115 -12.03 -11.12 8.11
C GLU A 115 -10.70 -11.68 8.65
N GLU A 116 -10.73 -12.94 9.05
CA GLU A 116 -9.53 -13.73 9.32
C GLU A 116 -8.49 -13.52 8.19
N ASN A 117 -7.21 -13.44 8.56
CA ASN A 117 -6.07 -13.32 7.64
C ASN A 117 -5.98 -12.02 6.81
N CYS A 118 -6.56 -10.91 7.27
CA CYS A 118 -6.47 -9.61 6.57
C CYS A 118 -7.08 -9.61 5.16
N THR A 119 -8.05 -10.51 4.95
CA THR A 119 -8.77 -10.62 3.68
C THR A 119 -10.00 -9.72 3.64
N ARG A 120 -10.50 -9.46 2.43
CA ARG A 120 -11.65 -8.63 2.13
C ARG A 120 -12.75 -9.44 1.48
N ASN A 121 -13.96 -9.28 2.01
CA ASN A 121 -15.14 -9.95 1.49
C ASN A 121 -15.69 -9.22 0.28
N TYR A 122 -16.11 -9.97 -0.72
CA TYR A 122 -16.98 -9.48 -1.76
C TYR A 122 -18.27 -8.91 -1.17
N LEU A 123 -18.65 -7.70 -1.59
CA LEU A 123 -19.88 -7.05 -1.13
C LEU A 123 -20.94 -7.09 -2.24
N PHE A 124 -20.64 -6.50 -3.40
CA PHE A 124 -21.56 -6.41 -4.53
C PHE A 124 -20.84 -6.11 -5.86
N THR A 125 -21.52 -6.40 -6.97
CA THR A 125 -21.12 -5.94 -8.30
C THR A 125 -21.63 -4.52 -8.48
N VAL A 126 -20.73 -3.60 -8.78
CA VAL A 126 -21.00 -2.18 -8.97
C VAL A 126 -21.66 -1.98 -10.34
N VAL A 127 -20.97 -2.45 -11.38
CA VAL A 127 -21.43 -2.50 -12.77
C VAL A 127 -20.80 -3.71 -13.45
N GLN A 128 -21.48 -4.31 -14.41
CA GLN A 128 -20.98 -5.43 -15.21
C GLN A 128 -21.24 -5.18 -16.69
N GLN A 129 -20.48 -5.83 -17.56
CA GLN A 129 -20.71 -5.75 -18.99
C GLN A 129 -22.02 -6.46 -19.35
N ASP A 130 -22.97 -5.71 -19.87
CA ASP A 130 -24.29 -6.19 -20.30
C ASP A 130 -24.88 -5.23 -21.36
N LYS A 131 -26.20 -5.31 -21.61
CA LYS A 131 -26.85 -4.48 -22.64
C LYS A 131 -26.94 -3.02 -22.22
N GLU A 132 -27.04 -2.77 -20.92
CA GLU A 132 -27.10 -1.46 -20.31
C GLU A 132 -25.70 -0.82 -20.22
N ASN A 133 -24.65 -1.67 -20.15
CA ASN A 133 -23.25 -1.27 -20.05
C ASN A 133 -22.38 -1.89 -21.16
N PRO A 134 -22.71 -1.65 -22.46
CA PRO A 134 -22.07 -2.37 -23.56
C PRO A 134 -20.58 -2.01 -23.71
N PHE A 135 -20.17 -0.86 -23.19
CA PHE A 135 -18.80 -0.35 -23.29
C PHE A 135 -17.90 -0.70 -22.10
N LEU A 136 -18.39 -1.43 -21.10
CA LEU A 136 -17.55 -1.94 -20.01
C LEU A 136 -16.70 -3.13 -20.49
N ASP A 137 -16.02 -2.96 -21.62
CA ASP A 137 -15.23 -4.00 -22.28
C ASP A 137 -13.74 -3.84 -21.93
N HIS A 138 -13.26 -4.78 -21.12
CA HIS A 138 -11.89 -4.82 -20.61
C HIS A 138 -11.55 -3.53 -19.82
N PRO A 139 -12.29 -3.25 -18.72
CA PRO A 139 -12.07 -2.07 -17.89
C PRO A 139 -10.65 -2.07 -17.33
N TYR A 140 -9.99 -0.92 -17.40
CA TYR A 140 -8.59 -0.76 -17.03
C TYR A 140 -8.47 0.00 -15.72
N ASP A 141 -8.93 1.26 -15.67
CA ASP A 141 -8.77 2.13 -14.52
C ASP A 141 -10.10 2.72 -14.02
N ILE A 142 -10.14 3.10 -12.76
CA ILE A 142 -11.31 3.65 -12.07
C ILE A 142 -10.88 4.89 -11.26
N THR A 143 -11.66 5.96 -11.35
CA THR A 143 -11.53 7.10 -10.42
C THR A 143 -12.91 7.62 -10.02
N PHE A 144 -13.00 8.23 -8.84
CA PHE A 144 -14.21 8.89 -8.36
C PHE A 144 -14.06 10.40 -8.41
N HIS A 145 -15.14 11.09 -8.78
CA HIS A 145 -15.21 12.53 -8.62
C HIS A 145 -15.29 12.88 -7.13
N PRO A 146 -14.42 13.76 -6.60
CA PRO A 146 -14.38 14.05 -5.17
C PRO A 146 -15.64 14.74 -4.65
N GLU A 147 -16.31 15.57 -5.47
CA GLU A 147 -17.56 16.24 -5.07
C GLU A 147 -18.84 15.51 -5.46
N THR A 148 -18.99 15.12 -6.73
CA THR A 148 -20.21 14.45 -7.21
C THR A 148 -20.26 12.97 -6.89
N GLU A 149 -19.14 12.37 -6.46
CA GLU A 149 -19.00 10.93 -6.18
C GLU A 149 -19.20 10.04 -7.43
N ASP A 150 -19.31 10.62 -8.62
CA ASP A 150 -19.46 9.87 -9.87
C ASP A 150 -18.22 9.04 -10.17
N MET A 151 -18.43 7.81 -10.63
CA MET A 151 -17.37 6.87 -11.00
C MET A 151 -17.06 6.97 -12.49
N TYR A 152 -15.79 7.11 -12.82
CA TYR A 152 -15.29 7.03 -14.20
C TYR A 152 -14.50 5.76 -14.39
N VAL A 153 -14.65 5.12 -15.55
CA VAL A 153 -13.97 3.87 -15.90
C VAL A 153 -13.39 3.98 -17.31
N THR A 154 -12.10 3.69 -17.47
CA THR A 154 -11.49 3.53 -18.80
C THR A 154 -11.67 2.10 -19.30
N ASN A 155 -12.04 1.95 -20.57
CA ASN A 155 -12.35 0.65 -21.17
C ASN A 155 -11.44 0.42 -22.38
N GLN A 156 -10.50 -0.51 -22.22
CA GLN A 156 -9.38 -0.66 -23.15
C GLN A 156 -9.83 -1.10 -24.55
N ASN A 157 -10.79 -2.02 -24.65
CA ASN A 157 -11.17 -2.61 -25.94
C ASN A 157 -12.14 -1.72 -26.72
N SER A 158 -13.10 -1.09 -26.03
CA SER A 158 -14.03 -0.14 -26.65
C SER A 158 -13.40 1.23 -26.91
N VAL A 159 -12.23 1.51 -26.34
CA VAL A 159 -11.53 2.81 -26.42
C VAL A 159 -12.44 3.94 -25.94
N THR A 160 -13.08 3.73 -24.78
CA THR A 160 -14.00 4.68 -24.16
C THR A 160 -13.65 4.98 -22.71
N VAL A 161 -14.14 6.10 -22.21
CA VAL A 161 -14.34 6.36 -20.79
C VAL A 161 -15.83 6.38 -20.52
N THR A 162 -16.30 5.59 -19.55
CA THR A 162 -17.68 5.60 -19.10
C THR A 162 -17.81 6.28 -17.74
N ARG A 163 -18.91 7.01 -17.53
CA ARG A 163 -19.28 7.68 -16.27
C ARG A 163 -20.55 7.05 -15.71
N TYR A 164 -20.53 6.81 -14.41
CA TYR A 164 -21.62 6.24 -13.65
C TYR A 164 -21.94 7.16 -12.47
N THR A 165 -23.22 7.30 -12.18
CA THR A 165 -23.69 8.05 -11.01
C THR A 165 -24.41 7.11 -10.05
N ARG A 166 -24.35 7.44 -8.77
CA ARG A 166 -25.03 6.66 -7.73
C ARG A 166 -26.53 6.99 -7.74
N ASP A 167 -27.35 5.96 -7.86
CA ASP A 167 -28.78 6.06 -7.61
C ASP A 167 -29.10 5.81 -6.13
N ARG A 168 -29.04 6.90 -5.35
CA ARG A 168 -29.30 6.85 -3.90
C ARG A 168 -30.71 6.36 -3.55
N THR A 169 -31.65 6.35 -4.49
CA THR A 169 -33.01 5.84 -4.28
C THR A 169 -33.14 4.33 -4.52
N ALA A 170 -32.16 3.75 -5.21
CA ALA A 170 -32.17 2.35 -5.61
C ALA A 170 -31.13 1.50 -4.87
N ASP A 171 -30.50 2.03 -3.81
CA ASP A 171 -29.51 1.31 -3.00
C ASP A 171 -30.03 -0.10 -2.65
N VAL A 172 -29.28 -1.10 -3.13
CA VAL A 172 -29.71 -2.50 -3.16
C VAL A 172 -29.51 -3.12 -1.80
N THR A 173 -30.56 -3.71 -1.24
CA THR A 173 -30.37 -4.60 -0.09
C THR A 173 -30.00 -5.98 -0.65
N PRO A 174 -28.81 -6.53 -0.37
CA PRO A 174 -28.50 -7.89 -0.75
C PRO A 174 -29.55 -8.82 -0.12
N LYS A 175 -30.06 -9.79 -0.87
CA LYS A 175 -30.89 -10.85 -0.28
C LYS A 175 -30.01 -11.57 0.75
N ALA A 176 -30.33 -11.40 2.02
CA ALA A 176 -29.61 -12.06 3.10
C ALA A 176 -29.60 -13.57 2.84
N ALA A 177 -28.42 -14.18 2.91
CA ALA A 177 -28.34 -15.61 3.23
C ALA A 177 -29.03 -15.79 4.59
N ALA A 178 -29.91 -16.79 4.69
CA ALA A 178 -30.75 -17.01 5.87
C ALA A 178 -29.88 -17.07 7.15
N GLY A 179 -29.93 -16.02 7.98
CA GLY A 179 -29.33 -15.98 9.32
C GLY A 179 -28.27 -14.89 9.61
N GLY A 180 -27.91 -14.00 8.69
CA GLY A 180 -26.91 -12.95 8.94
C GLY A 180 -27.44 -11.65 9.58
N PRO A 181 -26.64 -10.92 10.40
CA PRO A 181 -27.05 -9.66 11.03
C PRO A 181 -27.12 -8.49 10.03
N LEU A 182 -28.05 -7.55 10.30
CA LEU A 182 -28.39 -6.29 9.62
C LEU A 182 -28.31 -6.22 8.07
N GLN A 183 -29.43 -5.85 7.45
CA GLN A 183 -29.55 -5.48 6.03
C GLN A 183 -28.68 -4.26 5.66
N THR A 184 -27.44 -4.48 5.25
CA THR A 184 -26.59 -3.42 4.69
C THR A 184 -27.08 -3.08 3.27
N ARG A 185 -27.56 -1.84 3.05
CA ARG A 185 -27.87 -1.35 1.69
C ARG A 185 -26.58 -0.97 0.97
N TYR A 186 -26.38 -1.50 -0.24
CA TYR A 186 -25.25 -1.19 -1.09
C TYR A 186 -25.59 -0.13 -2.15
N PRO A 187 -24.65 0.75 -2.51
CA PRO A 187 -24.83 1.72 -3.58
C PRO A 187 -25.33 1.07 -4.89
N ALA A 188 -26.41 1.61 -5.45
CA ALA A 188 -26.80 1.30 -6.83
C ALA A 188 -26.12 2.28 -7.79
N TRP A 189 -25.56 1.78 -8.88
CA TRP A 189 -24.88 2.58 -9.89
C TRP A 189 -25.62 2.49 -11.21
N LYS A 190 -25.71 3.63 -11.91
CA LYS A 190 -26.30 3.68 -13.25
C LYS A 190 -25.44 4.50 -14.20
N PRO A 191 -25.35 4.10 -15.47
CA PRO A 191 -24.69 4.91 -16.49
C PRO A 191 -25.41 6.26 -16.63
N VAL A 192 -24.63 7.34 -16.78
CA VAL A 192 -25.19 8.66 -17.07
C VAL A 192 -25.58 8.79 -18.54
N LYS A 193 -26.23 9.90 -18.92
CA LYS A 193 -26.45 10.24 -20.34
C LYS A 193 -25.10 10.44 -21.04
N ASN A 194 -25.00 9.98 -22.28
CA ASN A 194 -23.79 10.15 -23.06
C ASN A 194 -23.44 11.64 -23.24
N VAL A 195 -22.18 11.99 -23.04
CA VAL A 195 -21.67 13.34 -23.24
C VAL A 195 -21.66 13.68 -24.72
N LYS A 196 -22.23 14.83 -25.08
CA LYS A 196 -22.31 15.29 -26.48
C LYS A 196 -20.95 15.34 -27.17
N ALA A 197 -19.90 15.80 -26.48
CA ALA A 197 -18.54 15.89 -26.99
C ALA A 197 -17.90 14.51 -27.26
N ALA A 198 -18.43 13.43 -26.68
CA ALA A 198 -17.94 12.06 -26.88
C ALA A 198 -18.66 11.31 -27.99
N MET A 199 -19.75 11.88 -28.53
CA MET A 199 -20.55 11.26 -29.57
C MET A 199 -20.04 11.66 -30.97
N PRO A 200 -20.22 10.80 -31.98
CA PRO A 200 -19.96 11.19 -33.36
C PRO A 200 -20.79 12.42 -33.73
N GLY A 201 -20.16 13.39 -34.40
CA GLY A 201 -20.88 14.55 -34.93
C GLY A 201 -21.99 14.10 -35.89
N LYS A 202 -23.18 14.71 -35.79
CA LYS A 202 -24.26 14.51 -36.77
C LYS A 202 -23.79 15.07 -38.12
N LYS A 203 -23.10 14.27 -38.93
CA LYS A 203 -22.93 14.59 -40.35
C LYS A 203 -24.13 14.07 -41.12
N GLU A 204 -25.02 14.99 -41.47
CA GLU A 204 -25.82 14.87 -42.68
C GLU A 204 -24.86 14.71 -43.88
N THR A 205 -25.21 13.78 -44.76
CA THR A 205 -24.67 13.57 -46.12
C THR A 205 -23.20 13.19 -46.30
N THR A 206 -23.04 11.91 -46.68
CA THR A 206 -22.18 11.36 -47.73
C THR A 206 -20.66 11.27 -47.56
N SER A 207 -20.19 10.04 -47.80
CA SER A 207 -18.85 9.55 -48.19
C SER A 207 -17.82 9.14 -47.11
N GLN A 208 -17.59 7.82 -47.12
CA GLN A 208 -16.34 7.07 -46.89
C GLN A 208 -15.84 6.71 -45.48
N GLU A 209 -16.35 5.55 -45.03
CA GLU A 209 -15.61 4.27 -44.85
C GLU A 209 -14.64 4.01 -43.68
N ASN A 210 -14.27 4.95 -42.81
CA ASN A 210 -13.35 4.60 -41.70
C ASN A 210 -13.91 4.66 -40.28
N ALA A 211 -15.17 5.04 -40.11
CA ALA A 211 -15.88 4.78 -38.85
C ALA A 211 -16.83 3.61 -39.11
N ALA A 212 -16.51 2.42 -38.60
CA ALA A 212 -17.53 1.42 -38.34
C ALA A 212 -18.49 2.03 -37.31
N ALA A 213 -19.42 2.84 -37.80
CA ALA A 213 -20.33 3.62 -37.00
C ALA A 213 -21.12 2.65 -36.14
N ILE A 214 -20.92 2.70 -34.82
CA ILE A 214 -21.76 2.01 -33.86
C ILE A 214 -23.15 2.64 -34.03
N LYS A 215 -24.00 1.98 -34.81
CA LYS A 215 -25.27 2.56 -35.27
C LYS A 215 -26.32 2.68 -34.17
N ASP A 216 -26.11 2.05 -33.02
CA ASP A 216 -27.09 1.96 -31.94
C ASP A 216 -26.42 2.12 -30.57
N ILE A 217 -25.87 3.30 -30.27
CA ILE A 217 -25.37 3.61 -28.92
C ILE A 217 -26.58 3.99 -28.05
N PRO A 218 -26.92 3.24 -26.98
CA PRO A 218 -28.01 3.64 -26.09
C PRO A 218 -27.74 5.01 -25.46
N ASP A 219 -28.76 5.87 -25.38
CA ASP A 219 -28.65 7.27 -24.91
C ASP A 219 -28.04 7.41 -23.52
N SER A 220 -28.17 6.38 -22.67
CA SER A 220 -27.66 6.34 -21.30
C SER A 220 -26.71 5.16 -21.11
N SER A 221 -25.66 5.10 -21.95
CA SER A 221 -24.58 4.11 -21.80
C SER A 221 -23.38 4.66 -21.02
N GLY A 222 -23.49 5.89 -20.50
CA GLY A 222 -22.45 6.53 -19.71
C GLY A 222 -21.25 7.01 -20.52
N VAL A 223 -21.30 7.08 -21.85
CA VAL A 223 -20.11 7.45 -22.65
C VAL A 223 -19.69 8.88 -22.34
N PHE A 224 -18.53 9.03 -21.71
CA PHE A 224 -17.94 10.31 -21.30
C PHE A 224 -16.85 10.77 -22.27
N ALA A 225 -16.04 9.84 -22.76
CA ALA A 225 -15.08 10.06 -23.84
C ALA A 225 -15.00 8.83 -24.76
N SER A 226 -14.72 9.01 -26.05
CA SER A 226 -14.65 7.89 -27.00
C SER A 226 -13.70 8.15 -28.18
N SER A 227 -13.24 7.07 -28.81
CA SER A 227 -12.53 7.11 -30.09
C SER A 227 -13.36 7.64 -31.27
N TRP A 228 -14.67 7.83 -31.10
CA TRP A 228 -15.59 8.25 -32.17
C TRP A 228 -15.96 9.73 -32.09
N SER A 229 -15.41 10.46 -31.11
CA SER A 229 -15.62 11.90 -31.00
C SER A 229 -15.17 12.61 -32.28
N SER A 230 -15.91 13.63 -32.69
CA SER A 230 -15.46 14.55 -33.75
C SER A 230 -14.48 15.62 -33.23
N SER A 231 -14.36 15.77 -31.91
CA SER A 231 -13.58 16.86 -31.29
C SER A 231 -12.15 16.44 -30.94
N TYR A 232 -11.87 15.13 -30.92
CA TYR A 232 -10.56 14.58 -30.59
C TYR A 232 -10.42 13.14 -31.09
N SER A 233 -9.18 12.65 -31.12
CA SER A 233 -8.87 11.26 -31.46
C SER A 233 -8.36 10.53 -30.22
N MET A 234 -8.83 9.30 -30.02
CA MET A 234 -8.37 8.38 -28.97
C MET A 234 -8.21 6.99 -29.58
N SER A 235 -7.15 6.27 -29.21
CA SER A 235 -6.78 5.02 -29.90
C SER A 235 -6.43 3.85 -28.97
N SER A 236 -5.92 4.10 -27.76
CA SER A 236 -5.72 3.06 -26.75
C SER A 236 -5.75 3.61 -25.33
N VAL A 237 -6.95 3.66 -24.73
CA VAL A 237 -7.15 4.21 -23.38
C VAL A 237 -6.67 3.28 -22.28
N ARG A 238 -5.95 3.82 -21.28
CA ARG A 238 -5.48 3.07 -20.10
C ARG A 238 -5.73 3.84 -18.82
N GLY A 239 -4.69 4.41 -18.20
CA GLY A 239 -4.75 5.07 -16.91
C GLY A 239 -5.71 6.24 -16.87
N LEU A 240 -6.25 6.47 -15.69
CA LEU A 240 -7.28 7.45 -15.40
C LEU A 240 -7.01 8.08 -14.04
N THR A 241 -7.08 9.40 -13.96
CA THR A 241 -7.15 10.09 -12.66
C THR A 241 -8.01 11.32 -12.78
N ILE A 242 -8.52 11.80 -11.65
CA ILE A 242 -9.07 13.15 -11.54
C ILE A 242 -8.08 14.04 -10.77
N SER A 243 -7.98 15.30 -11.17
CA SER A 243 -7.18 16.28 -10.44
C SER A 243 -7.80 16.60 -9.09
N PRO A 244 -7.05 17.22 -8.15
CA PRO A 244 -7.66 18.04 -7.12
C PRO A 244 -8.35 19.26 -7.75
N LEU A 245 -9.07 20.03 -6.94
CA LEU A 245 -9.68 21.27 -7.39
C LEU A 245 -8.58 22.30 -7.70
N LEU A 246 -8.46 22.71 -8.97
CA LEU A 246 -7.36 23.57 -9.43
C LEU A 246 -7.87 24.85 -10.11
N PRO A 247 -7.15 25.97 -10.00
CA PRO A 247 -7.50 27.19 -10.71
C PRO A 247 -7.35 27.02 -12.23
N ARG A 248 -8.36 27.42 -12.99
CA ARG A 248 -8.34 27.38 -14.46
C ARG A 248 -7.23 28.24 -15.05
N SER A 249 -6.98 29.42 -14.49
CA SER A 249 -5.90 30.31 -14.92
C SER A 249 -4.51 29.71 -14.72
N LEU A 250 -4.33 28.83 -13.73
CA LEU A 250 -3.07 28.13 -13.47
C LEU A 250 -2.85 26.99 -14.48
N VAL A 251 -3.89 26.21 -14.76
CA VAL A 251 -3.81 25.03 -15.63
C VAL A 251 -3.95 25.40 -17.11
N GLU A 252 -5.06 26.03 -17.48
CA GLU A 252 -5.41 26.42 -18.85
C GLU A 252 -4.73 27.72 -19.27
N GLY A 253 -4.61 28.68 -18.36
CA GLY A 253 -4.00 30.00 -18.62
C GLY A 253 -2.48 30.05 -18.48
N GLY A 254 -1.86 29.03 -17.87
CA GLY A 254 -0.41 28.95 -17.68
C GLY A 254 0.16 29.95 -16.68
N ALA A 255 -0.66 30.49 -15.78
CA ALA A 255 -0.22 31.40 -14.72
C ALA A 255 0.92 30.78 -13.87
N PRO A 256 1.81 31.59 -13.28
CA PRO A 256 2.78 31.09 -12.31
C PRO A 256 2.10 30.72 -10.98
N SER A 257 2.85 30.10 -10.07
CA SER A 257 2.41 29.92 -8.69
C SER A 257 2.07 31.26 -8.03
N GLY A 258 1.04 31.28 -7.17
CA GLY A 258 0.59 32.48 -6.48
C GLY A 258 -0.79 32.34 -5.85
N MET A 259 -1.40 33.47 -5.48
CA MET A 259 -2.74 33.54 -4.89
C MET A 259 -3.81 33.56 -5.99
N PHE A 260 -4.78 32.66 -5.88
CA PHE A 260 -5.92 32.57 -6.79
C PHE A 260 -7.23 32.68 -6.03
N ALA A 261 -8.24 33.29 -6.65
CA ALA A 261 -9.60 33.27 -6.13
C ALA A 261 -10.17 31.85 -6.21
N VAL A 262 -10.81 31.39 -5.13
CA VAL A 262 -11.43 30.07 -5.03
C VAL A 262 -12.94 30.23 -5.19
N THR A 263 -13.41 30.26 -6.44
CA THR A 263 -14.85 30.31 -6.78
C THR A 263 -15.19 29.19 -7.74
N ASN A 264 -16.47 28.83 -7.84
CA ASN A 264 -16.93 27.78 -8.76
C ASN A 264 -16.61 28.09 -10.23
N GLU A 265 -16.43 29.37 -10.59
CA GLU A 265 -16.10 29.79 -11.95
C GLU A 265 -14.59 29.74 -12.23
N SER A 266 -13.76 29.95 -11.21
CA SER A 266 -12.30 30.00 -11.33
C SER A 266 -11.63 28.66 -11.10
N MET A 267 -12.33 27.71 -10.46
CA MET A 267 -11.81 26.41 -10.06
C MET A 267 -12.47 25.28 -10.84
N MET A 268 -11.73 24.20 -11.10
CA MET A 268 -12.24 23.05 -11.87
C MET A 268 -11.53 21.75 -11.47
N TYR A 269 -12.26 20.63 -11.59
CA TYR A 269 -11.68 19.30 -11.64
C TYR A 269 -11.46 18.86 -13.08
N TYR A 270 -10.28 18.28 -13.33
CA TYR A 270 -9.87 17.80 -14.63
C TYR A 270 -9.78 16.28 -14.63
N LEU A 271 -10.41 15.63 -15.60
CA LEU A 271 -10.25 14.20 -15.82
C LEU A 271 -9.10 13.97 -16.80
N LEU A 272 -8.12 13.16 -16.41
CA LEU A 272 -6.94 12.84 -17.22
C LEU A 272 -7.00 11.40 -17.68
N VAL A 273 -6.82 11.18 -18.98
CA VAL A 273 -6.93 9.86 -19.61
C VAL A 273 -5.67 9.58 -20.43
N CYS A 274 -4.96 8.50 -20.10
CA CYS A 274 -3.81 8.07 -20.89
C CYS A 274 -4.27 7.40 -22.20
N ASP A 275 -3.81 7.90 -23.34
CA ASP A 275 -3.88 7.22 -24.63
C ASP A 275 -2.46 6.77 -25.02
N VAL A 276 -2.22 5.46 -24.88
CA VAL A 276 -0.91 4.83 -25.11
C VAL A 276 -0.47 5.05 -26.55
N SER A 277 -1.37 4.81 -27.51
CA SER A 277 -1.02 4.77 -28.92
C SER A 277 -0.80 6.16 -29.52
N SER A 278 -1.41 7.20 -28.94
CA SER A 278 -1.21 8.59 -29.37
C SER A 278 -0.15 9.34 -28.56
N ASN A 279 0.54 8.69 -27.62
CA ASN A 279 1.55 9.30 -26.74
C ASN A 279 1.01 10.56 -26.03
N THR A 280 -0.25 10.52 -25.59
CA THR A 280 -0.95 11.68 -25.07
C THR A 280 -1.69 11.32 -23.79
N VAL A 281 -1.58 12.19 -22.77
CA VAL A 281 -2.54 12.24 -21.67
C VAL A 281 -3.57 13.30 -22.02
N HIS A 282 -4.79 12.88 -22.35
CA HIS A 282 -5.90 13.76 -22.67
C HIS A 282 -6.45 14.39 -21.40
N VAL A 283 -6.75 15.68 -21.44
CA VAL A 283 -7.33 16.42 -20.31
C VAL A 283 -8.73 16.88 -20.69
N PHE A 284 -9.71 16.48 -19.88
CA PHE A 284 -11.12 16.80 -20.05
C PHE A 284 -11.62 17.63 -18.87
N ASP A 285 -12.56 18.52 -19.16
CA ASP A 285 -13.48 19.02 -18.14
C ASP A 285 -14.26 17.82 -17.59
N SER A 286 -14.10 17.53 -16.29
CA SER A 286 -14.71 16.37 -15.65
C SER A 286 -16.24 16.41 -15.64
N GLU A 287 -16.87 17.57 -15.72
CA GLU A 287 -18.32 17.69 -15.71
C GLU A 287 -18.91 17.61 -17.13
N SER A 288 -18.41 18.46 -18.04
CA SER A 288 -18.96 18.58 -19.39
C SER A 288 -18.44 17.52 -20.38
N GLY A 289 -17.29 16.92 -20.08
CA GLY A 289 -16.55 16.01 -20.96
C GLY A 289 -16.00 16.66 -22.23
N GLU A 290 -15.92 17.99 -22.27
CA GLU A 290 -15.14 18.71 -23.28
C GLU A 290 -13.65 18.41 -23.10
N ARG A 291 -12.97 18.08 -24.20
CA ARG A 291 -11.50 17.94 -24.18
C ARG A 291 -10.87 19.33 -24.25
N LEU A 292 -10.08 19.65 -23.23
CA LEU A 292 -9.43 20.96 -23.10
C LEU A 292 -8.06 20.99 -23.80
N PHE A 293 -7.20 20.02 -23.50
CA PHE A 293 -5.86 19.91 -24.11
C PHE A 293 -5.31 18.48 -24.00
N GLY A 294 -4.06 18.27 -24.44
CA GLY A 294 -3.34 17.02 -24.27
C GLY A 294 -1.90 17.29 -23.83
N LEU A 295 -1.34 16.37 -23.05
CA LEU A 295 0.05 16.40 -22.59
C LEU A 295 0.82 15.29 -23.30
N ASN A 296 1.90 15.64 -23.98
CA ASN A 296 2.71 14.68 -24.73
C ASN A 296 3.60 13.91 -23.76
N VAL A 297 3.39 12.60 -23.67
CA VAL A 297 4.17 11.68 -22.85
C VAL A 297 4.34 10.39 -23.65
N PRO A 298 5.53 9.76 -23.71
CA PRO A 298 5.69 8.51 -24.45
C PRO A 298 4.81 7.41 -23.85
N SER A 299 3.99 6.76 -24.68
CA SER A 299 3.20 5.56 -24.37
C SER A 299 2.64 5.49 -22.94
N PRO A 300 1.83 6.48 -22.50
CA PRO A 300 1.44 6.63 -21.10
C PRO A 300 0.51 5.50 -20.67
N ILE A 301 0.79 4.83 -19.55
CA ILE A 301 -0.05 3.75 -19.00
C ILE A 301 -0.83 4.20 -17.79
N GLN A 302 -0.18 4.80 -16.78
CA GLN A 302 -0.85 5.33 -15.60
C GLN A 302 -0.52 6.79 -15.43
N VAL A 303 -1.46 7.51 -14.81
CA VAL A 303 -1.34 8.91 -14.47
C VAL A 303 -1.85 9.11 -13.05
N MET A 304 -1.19 9.96 -12.27
CA MET A 304 -1.71 10.40 -10.99
C MET A 304 -1.27 11.81 -10.63
N PHE A 305 -2.01 12.43 -9.74
CA PHE A 305 -1.56 13.62 -9.04
C PHE A 305 -0.76 13.24 -7.79
N PRO A 306 0.37 13.91 -7.54
CA PRO A 306 1.05 13.86 -6.25
C PRO A 306 0.11 14.20 -5.10
N ARG A 307 0.19 13.46 -4.00
CA ARG A 307 -0.78 13.57 -2.89
C ARG A 307 -0.76 14.95 -2.23
N ARG A 308 0.37 15.65 -2.31
CA ARG A 308 0.53 17.00 -1.78
C ARG A 308 -0.49 18.00 -2.34
N TYR A 309 -1.01 17.77 -3.55
CA TYR A 309 -2.03 18.63 -4.14
C TYR A 309 -3.45 18.32 -3.64
N HIS A 310 -3.64 17.21 -2.92
CA HIS A 310 -4.92 16.81 -2.34
C HIS A 310 -5.10 17.25 -0.87
N MET A 311 -4.13 17.98 -0.29
CA MET A 311 -4.22 18.42 1.10
C MET A 311 -5.11 19.67 1.26
N GLY A 312 -6.35 19.44 1.66
CA GLY A 312 -7.41 20.45 1.85
C GLY A 312 -7.31 21.30 3.13
N ASN A 313 -6.11 21.69 3.57
CA ASN A 313 -5.94 22.51 4.78
C ASN A 313 -4.96 23.67 4.57
N LEU A 314 -5.10 24.40 3.46
CA LEU A 314 -4.42 25.68 3.28
C LEU A 314 -5.36 26.80 3.74
N SER A 315 -4.87 27.65 4.63
CA SER A 315 -5.65 28.75 5.21
C SER A 315 -6.14 29.70 4.10
N LEU A 316 -7.46 29.81 3.95
CA LEU A 316 -8.08 30.78 3.05
C LEU A 316 -7.78 32.18 3.55
N VAL A 317 -7.30 33.04 2.65
CA VAL A 317 -7.09 34.47 2.91
C VAL A 317 -8.15 35.25 2.17
N ALA A 318 -8.84 36.17 2.84
CA ALA A 318 -9.80 37.04 2.17
C ALA A 318 -9.06 38.09 1.31
N SER A 319 -9.51 38.27 0.06
CA SER A 319 -9.04 39.38 -0.78
C SER A 319 -9.56 40.72 -0.26
N ALA A 320 -8.99 41.82 -0.76
CA ALA A 320 -9.49 43.17 -0.49
C ALA A 320 -10.96 43.37 -0.94
N ALA A 321 -11.45 42.53 -1.86
CA ALA A 321 -12.83 42.50 -2.33
C ALA A 321 -13.69 41.42 -1.64
N GLY A 322 -13.17 40.76 -0.60
CA GLY A 322 -13.89 39.75 0.20
C GLY A 322 -13.95 38.34 -0.42
N ALA A 323 -13.35 38.12 -1.59
CA ALA A 323 -13.32 36.79 -2.22
C ALA A 323 -12.30 35.88 -1.51
N PRO A 324 -12.61 34.60 -1.24
CA PRO A 324 -11.66 33.66 -0.67
C PRO A 324 -10.52 33.42 -1.67
N MET A 325 -9.28 33.55 -1.20
CA MET A 325 -8.07 33.28 -1.98
C MET A 325 -7.22 32.21 -1.31
N GLN A 326 -6.54 31.44 -2.14
CA GLN A 326 -5.63 30.38 -1.72
C GLN A 326 -4.37 30.40 -2.59
N HIS A 327 -3.23 30.10 -1.98
CA HIS A 327 -1.98 29.93 -2.71
C HIS A 327 -1.97 28.57 -3.42
N PHE A 328 -1.63 28.56 -4.70
CA PHE A 328 -1.42 27.35 -5.47
C PHE A 328 -0.01 27.32 -6.06
N ASP A 329 0.64 26.17 -5.93
CA ASP A 329 1.86 25.85 -6.66
C ASP A 329 1.52 25.36 -8.07
N VAL A 330 2.48 25.47 -8.99
CA VAL A 330 2.34 24.90 -10.33
C VAL A 330 2.11 23.38 -10.18
N PRO A 331 1.00 22.84 -10.70
CA PRO A 331 0.69 21.43 -10.55
C PRO A 331 1.56 20.58 -11.47
N TYR A 332 1.96 19.42 -10.97
CA TYR A 332 2.64 18.37 -11.72
C TYR A 332 1.86 17.06 -11.58
N ILE A 333 2.03 16.17 -12.54
CA ILE A 333 1.49 14.81 -12.52
C ILE A 333 2.62 13.81 -12.69
N TYR A 334 2.43 12.61 -12.16
CA TYR A 334 3.27 11.47 -12.47
C TYR A 334 2.63 10.63 -13.57
N VAL A 335 3.44 10.19 -14.53
CA VAL A 335 2.98 9.38 -15.66
C VAL A 335 3.97 8.23 -15.90
N THR A 336 3.50 6.99 -15.93
CA THR A 336 4.33 5.83 -16.31
C THR A 336 4.20 5.52 -17.78
N SER A 337 5.23 4.93 -18.37
CA SER A 337 5.31 4.62 -19.79
C SER A 337 5.57 3.14 -20.07
N LYS A 338 4.88 2.65 -21.10
CA LYS A 338 4.94 1.25 -21.54
C LYS A 338 6.21 0.90 -22.28
N GLU A 339 6.63 1.76 -23.20
CA GLU A 339 7.58 1.38 -24.25
C GLU A 339 9.03 1.57 -23.82
N ASP A 340 9.30 2.61 -23.03
CA ASP A 340 10.65 2.95 -22.54
C ASP A 340 10.89 2.52 -21.09
N GLY A 341 9.86 2.03 -20.39
CA GLY A 341 9.93 1.60 -18.99
C GLY A 341 10.09 2.76 -18.00
N MET A 342 9.82 3.98 -18.42
CA MET A 342 10.06 5.20 -17.64
C MET A 342 8.84 5.63 -16.83
N ALA A 343 9.11 6.41 -15.80
CA ALA A 343 8.15 7.25 -15.11
C ALA A 343 8.61 8.70 -15.20
N TYR A 344 7.67 9.58 -15.51
CA TYR A 344 7.88 10.99 -15.75
C TYR A 344 7.10 11.82 -14.73
N MET A 345 7.71 12.91 -14.27
CA MET A 345 6.97 14.01 -13.66
C MET A 345 6.79 15.10 -14.72
N VAL A 346 5.53 15.48 -14.94
CA VAL A 346 5.11 16.33 -16.05
C VAL A 346 4.37 17.53 -15.50
N ARG A 347 4.69 18.74 -15.96
CA ARG A 347 3.93 19.94 -15.59
C ARG A 347 2.51 19.82 -16.14
N PHE A 348 1.52 19.97 -15.26
CA PHE A 348 0.11 19.91 -15.63
C PHE A 348 -0.39 21.29 -16.08
N SER A 349 -0.19 21.60 -17.36
CA SER A 349 -0.66 22.85 -17.97
C SER A 349 -0.80 22.73 -19.48
N SER A 350 -1.73 23.49 -20.05
CA SER A 350 -1.95 23.62 -21.50
C SER A 350 -0.70 24.12 -22.27
N HIS A 351 0.22 24.79 -21.59
CA HIS A 351 1.42 25.39 -22.17
C HIS A 351 2.61 24.43 -22.27
N GLN A 352 2.39 23.12 -22.08
CA GLN A 352 3.44 22.14 -22.36
C GLN A 352 3.80 22.21 -23.85
N GLY A 353 5.10 22.40 -24.14
CA GLY A 353 5.62 22.88 -25.43
C GLY A 353 4.87 22.37 -26.66
N ASN A 354 4.27 23.30 -27.41
CA ASN A 354 3.56 23.06 -28.66
C ASN A 354 4.57 22.74 -29.77
N THR A 355 5.23 21.58 -29.72
CA THR A 355 6.14 21.13 -30.79
C THR A 355 5.37 20.24 -31.75
N ASN A 356 4.57 20.86 -32.62
CA ASN A 356 3.74 20.22 -33.65
C ASN A 356 4.52 19.39 -34.70
N ASN A 357 5.85 19.26 -34.61
CA ASN A 357 6.70 18.74 -35.69
C ASN A 357 7.53 17.48 -35.34
N MET A 358 7.33 16.84 -34.19
CA MET A 358 8.03 15.58 -33.86
C MET A 358 7.05 14.40 -33.71
N GLN A 359 6.35 14.05 -34.79
CA GLN A 359 5.46 12.88 -34.85
C GLN A 359 6.14 11.60 -35.36
N GLY A 360 7.47 11.53 -35.45
CA GLY A 360 8.14 10.37 -36.09
C GLY A 360 9.57 10.04 -35.66
N GLY A 361 10.04 10.55 -34.51
CA GLY A 361 11.37 10.23 -33.98
C GLY A 361 11.30 9.29 -32.78
N ALA A 362 12.36 8.51 -32.54
CA ALA A 362 12.53 7.76 -31.31
C ALA A 362 12.41 8.69 -30.08
N PHE A 363 11.69 8.28 -29.04
CA PHE A 363 11.58 9.01 -27.78
C PHE A 363 12.94 9.04 -27.06
N GLY A 364 13.78 10.00 -27.44
CA GLY A 364 15.11 10.22 -26.88
C GLY A 364 15.17 11.43 -25.95
N GLU A 365 16.38 11.77 -25.50
CA GLU A 365 16.61 12.93 -24.62
C GLU A 365 16.08 14.25 -25.20
N ASP A 366 16.10 14.41 -26.53
CA ASP A 366 15.57 15.61 -27.19
C ASP A 366 14.06 15.77 -27.00
N PHE A 367 13.31 14.67 -27.04
CA PHE A 367 11.86 14.70 -26.77
C PHE A 367 11.60 15.08 -25.31
N ILE A 368 12.32 14.45 -24.38
CA ILE A 368 12.24 14.73 -22.94
C ILE A 368 12.53 16.21 -22.66
N ARG A 369 13.61 16.74 -23.26
CA ARG A 369 14.01 18.13 -23.10
C ARG A 369 13.01 19.11 -23.74
N ALA A 370 12.53 18.82 -24.94
CA ALA A 370 11.56 19.64 -25.65
C ALA A 370 10.23 19.76 -24.89
N HIS A 371 9.78 18.67 -24.28
CA HIS A 371 8.53 18.61 -23.53
C HIS A 371 8.69 18.86 -22.02
N ARG A 372 9.92 19.19 -21.59
CA ARG A 372 10.29 19.47 -20.18
C ARG A 372 9.84 18.37 -19.22
N LEU A 373 10.01 17.12 -19.62
CA LEU A 373 9.71 15.97 -18.79
C LEU A 373 10.84 15.76 -17.78
N TYR A 374 10.50 15.62 -16.50
CA TYR A 374 11.47 15.20 -15.49
C TYR A 374 11.42 13.68 -15.39
N THR A 375 12.52 13.00 -15.66
CA THR A 375 12.62 11.54 -15.52
C THR A 375 12.72 11.16 -14.04
N ILE A 376 11.91 10.21 -13.58
CA ILE A 376 11.92 9.76 -12.17
C ILE A 376 12.87 8.58 -12.01
N ASN A 377 12.90 7.66 -12.97
CA ASN A 377 13.79 6.51 -13.01
C ASN A 377 14.71 6.54 -14.23
N HIS A 378 15.62 5.57 -14.29
CA HIS A 378 16.44 5.32 -15.48
C HIS A 378 15.74 4.38 -16.46
N PRO A 379 16.01 4.52 -17.77
CA PRO A 379 15.46 3.62 -18.77
C PRO A 379 16.03 2.22 -18.57
N ILE A 380 15.15 1.22 -18.60
CA ILE A 380 15.53 -0.18 -18.52
C ILE A 380 15.06 -0.84 -19.81
N PRO A 381 15.97 -1.20 -20.73
CA PRO A 381 15.59 -1.78 -22.02
C PRO A 381 14.72 -3.02 -21.85
N LEU A 382 13.63 -3.13 -22.61
CA LEU A 382 12.66 -4.24 -22.56
C LEU A 382 11.84 -4.33 -21.26
N HIS A 383 11.78 -3.25 -20.48
CA HIS A 383 10.90 -3.15 -19.32
C HIS A 383 9.76 -2.16 -19.58
N ALA A 384 8.69 -2.26 -18.79
CA ALA A 384 7.51 -1.41 -18.92
C ALA A 384 7.06 -0.97 -17.53
N ALA A 385 7.06 0.35 -17.28
CA ALA A 385 6.54 0.90 -16.03
C ALA A 385 5.01 0.89 -16.11
N SER A 386 4.37 0.35 -15.09
CA SER A 386 2.90 0.26 -15.00
C SER A 386 2.43 1.05 -13.80
N GLY A 387 2.40 0.39 -12.65
CA GLY A 387 1.99 0.87 -11.35
C GLY A 387 2.83 2.05 -10.91
N ILE A 388 2.20 3.12 -10.48
CA ILE A 388 2.85 4.17 -9.70
C ILE A 388 2.03 4.43 -8.44
N TYR A 389 2.70 4.79 -7.34
CA TYR A 389 2.04 5.24 -6.12
C TYR A 389 2.97 6.14 -5.29
N GLU A 390 2.50 7.29 -4.84
CA GLU A 390 3.23 8.15 -3.90
C GLU A 390 2.74 7.93 -2.46
N ASN A 391 3.62 7.41 -1.61
CA ASN A 391 3.42 7.38 -0.18
C ASN A 391 3.91 8.70 0.44
N SER A 392 3.00 9.67 0.53
CA SER A 392 3.28 11.00 1.08
C SER A 392 3.71 11.01 2.55
N ALA A 393 3.39 9.96 3.32
CA ALA A 393 3.80 9.90 4.73
C ALA A 393 5.30 9.66 4.88
N ARG A 394 5.96 9.23 3.80
CA ARG A 394 7.39 8.92 3.77
C ARG A 394 8.12 9.58 2.59
N ASP A 395 7.43 10.40 1.79
CA ASP A 395 7.95 11.00 0.55
C ASP A 395 8.62 9.98 -0.39
N VAL A 396 8.02 8.78 -0.49
CA VAL A 396 8.51 7.68 -1.34
C VAL A 396 7.55 7.43 -2.49
N LEU A 397 8.06 7.29 -3.71
CA LEU A 397 7.33 6.69 -4.82
C LEU A 397 7.63 5.20 -4.95
N LEU A 398 6.58 4.44 -5.18
CA LEU A 398 6.64 3.07 -5.63
C LEU A 398 6.34 3.04 -7.12
N ILE A 399 7.22 2.43 -7.91
CA ILE A 399 7.03 2.24 -9.35
C ILE A 399 7.12 0.75 -9.65
N ALA A 400 6.04 0.20 -10.17
CA ALA A 400 5.96 -1.18 -10.61
C ALA A 400 6.50 -1.33 -12.03
N ASP A 401 7.33 -2.34 -12.19
CA ASP A 401 7.88 -2.77 -13.46
C ASP A 401 7.22 -4.07 -13.87
N ARG A 402 6.34 -3.92 -14.86
CA ARG A 402 5.43 -4.95 -15.34
C ARG A 402 6.19 -6.16 -15.87
N ILE A 403 7.23 -5.94 -16.68
CA ILE A 403 7.97 -7.02 -17.35
C ILE A 403 9.02 -7.61 -16.40
N GLY A 404 9.73 -6.76 -15.66
CA GLY A 404 10.72 -7.20 -14.69
C GLY A 404 10.13 -7.87 -13.45
N ARG A 405 8.82 -7.74 -13.21
CA ARG A 405 8.05 -8.28 -12.08
C ARG A 405 8.61 -7.82 -10.73
N ARG A 406 8.81 -6.51 -10.63
CA ARG A 406 9.44 -5.85 -9.48
C ARG A 406 8.71 -4.56 -9.14
N ILE A 407 8.89 -4.10 -7.92
CA ILE A 407 8.50 -2.75 -7.51
C ILE A 407 9.75 -2.06 -6.97
N TYR A 408 10.02 -0.88 -7.51
CA TYR A 408 11.14 -0.03 -7.12
C TYR A 408 10.66 1.08 -6.20
N SER A 409 11.50 1.48 -5.26
CA SER A 409 11.29 2.65 -4.42
C SER A 409 12.21 3.79 -4.83
N TYR A 410 11.65 4.99 -4.99
CA TYR A 410 12.36 6.23 -5.29
C TYR A 410 11.96 7.31 -4.28
N ALA A 411 12.83 8.26 -4.01
CA ALA A 411 12.45 9.47 -3.28
C ALA A 411 11.51 10.32 -4.15
N SER A 412 10.59 11.06 -3.53
CA SER A 412 9.76 12.01 -4.26
C SER A 412 10.62 13.05 -4.98
N PRO A 413 10.39 13.34 -6.28
CA PRO A 413 11.06 14.42 -6.98
C PRO A 413 10.94 15.76 -6.25
N PHE A 414 9.91 15.94 -5.43
CA PHE A 414 9.72 17.14 -4.61
C PHE A 414 10.65 17.26 -3.41
N LEU A 415 11.30 16.17 -2.98
CA LEU A 415 12.40 16.24 -2.01
C LEU A 415 13.72 16.66 -2.65
N THR A 416 13.80 16.59 -3.97
CA THR A 416 14.97 17.01 -4.74
C THR A 416 14.73 18.36 -5.37
N ASP A 417 15.79 19.07 -5.73
CA ASP A 417 15.68 20.27 -6.56
C ASP A 417 15.41 19.89 -8.02
N TYR A 418 14.22 19.35 -8.28
CA TYR A 418 13.79 18.94 -9.63
C TYR A 418 13.70 20.13 -10.60
N THR A 419 13.75 21.36 -10.09
CA THR A 419 13.70 22.58 -10.90
C THR A 419 15.05 22.97 -11.49
N THR A 420 16.15 22.49 -10.90
CA THR A 420 17.52 22.77 -11.37
C THR A 420 18.21 21.56 -12.01
N GLY A 421 17.65 20.35 -11.89
CA GLY A 421 18.23 19.11 -12.43
C GLY A 421 17.35 18.35 -13.43
N TYR A 422 17.99 17.53 -14.28
CA TYR A 422 17.33 16.60 -15.22
C TYR A 422 17.45 15.15 -14.72
N GLY A 423 16.69 14.79 -13.69
CA GLY A 423 16.52 13.41 -13.21
C GLY A 423 17.80 12.56 -13.00
N PRO A 424 17.63 11.26 -12.71
CA PRO A 424 16.44 10.70 -12.09
C PRO A 424 16.32 11.07 -10.61
N ALA A 425 15.18 10.75 -10.02
CA ALA A 425 15.02 10.81 -8.57
C ALA A 425 15.93 9.77 -7.88
N PRO A 426 16.38 10.01 -6.63
CA PRO A 426 17.19 9.07 -5.88
C PRO A 426 16.52 7.69 -5.75
N PHE A 427 17.20 6.66 -6.24
CA PHE A 427 16.78 5.26 -6.06
C PHE A 427 17.03 4.81 -4.62
N LEU A 428 15.98 4.38 -3.94
CA LEU A 428 16.03 3.97 -2.52
C LEU A 428 16.20 2.46 -2.35
N GLY A 429 15.91 1.68 -3.39
CA GLY A 429 16.02 0.22 -3.35
C GLY A 429 14.84 -0.49 -4.00
N PHE A 430 14.89 -1.80 -3.95
CA PHE A 430 13.78 -2.63 -4.40
C PHE A 430 12.79 -2.79 -3.25
N PHE A 431 11.53 -2.43 -3.48
CA PHE A 431 10.46 -2.70 -2.54
C PHE A 431 10.16 -4.20 -2.52
N VAL A 432 9.89 -4.78 -3.69
CA VAL A 432 9.64 -6.22 -3.84
C VAL A 432 10.33 -6.72 -5.11
N LYS A 433 10.90 -7.93 -5.02
CA LYS A 433 11.48 -8.65 -6.16
C LYS A 433 10.71 -9.94 -6.42
N HIS A 434 10.75 -10.39 -7.67
CA HIS A 434 10.24 -11.71 -8.08
C HIS A 434 8.75 -11.89 -7.84
N LEU A 435 7.94 -10.89 -8.19
CA LEU A 435 6.50 -11.05 -8.20
C LEU A 435 6.10 -12.21 -9.13
N PRO A 436 5.12 -13.03 -8.73
CA PRO A 436 4.80 -14.25 -9.47
C PRO A 436 4.20 -13.93 -10.86
N ASP A 437 3.61 -12.75 -11.03
CA ASP A 437 3.10 -12.24 -12.31
C ASP A 437 3.40 -10.73 -12.45
N GLN A 438 3.03 -10.14 -13.58
CA GLN A 438 3.25 -8.76 -13.97
C GLN A 438 2.44 -7.80 -13.08
N PRO A 439 3.10 -7.00 -12.21
CA PRO A 439 2.40 -6.00 -11.40
C PRO A 439 1.80 -4.92 -12.29
N GLU A 440 0.63 -4.42 -11.89
CA GLU A 440 -0.07 -3.44 -12.69
C GLU A 440 -0.50 -2.19 -11.92
N PHE A 441 -1.20 -2.31 -10.81
CA PHE A 441 -1.53 -1.17 -9.96
C PHE A 441 -0.90 -1.34 -8.58
N VAL A 442 -0.56 -0.22 -7.95
CA VAL A 442 0.00 -0.17 -6.58
C VAL A 442 -0.86 0.78 -5.77
N LEU A 443 -1.27 0.36 -4.57
CA LEU A 443 -2.07 1.17 -3.65
C LEU A 443 -1.55 1.00 -2.23
N SER A 444 -1.18 2.08 -1.55
CA SER A 444 -0.97 2.02 -0.09
C SER A 444 -2.30 2.21 0.63
N THR A 445 -2.47 1.45 1.71
CA THR A 445 -3.71 1.41 2.45
C THR A 445 -3.46 1.29 3.96
N LEU A 446 -4.30 1.93 4.77
CA LEU A 446 -4.23 1.88 6.23
C LEU A 446 -5.15 0.75 6.75
N LEU A 447 -4.63 -0.28 7.42
CA LEU A 447 -5.42 -1.41 7.91
C LEU A 447 -5.99 -1.24 9.33
N GLU A 448 -5.50 -0.28 10.12
CA GLU A 448 -5.94 -0.09 11.50
C GLU A 448 -6.18 1.40 11.80
N HIS A 449 -7.32 1.69 12.45
CA HIS A 449 -7.50 2.98 13.12
C HIS A 449 -6.65 3.02 14.38
N GLN A 450 -5.82 4.03 14.50
CA GLN A 450 -4.87 4.24 15.58
C GLN A 450 -5.51 4.74 16.88
N GLU A 451 -6.64 4.15 17.31
CA GLU A 451 -7.11 4.40 18.68
C GLU A 451 -6.20 3.72 19.73
N ASN A 452 -5.41 2.72 19.32
CA ASN A 452 -4.43 2.04 20.17
C ASN A 452 -3.01 2.17 19.59
N ILE A 453 -2.50 3.40 19.46
CA ILE A 453 -1.05 3.58 19.25
C ILE A 453 -0.33 3.02 20.47
N PRO A 454 0.65 2.10 20.33
CA PRO A 454 1.52 1.77 21.44
C PRO A 454 2.17 3.07 21.93
N PHE A 455 2.10 3.33 23.24
CA PHE A 455 2.36 4.58 24.00
C PHE A 455 3.58 5.45 23.58
N CYS A 456 4.41 4.97 22.66
CA CYS A 456 5.73 5.46 22.29
C CYS A 456 5.80 6.24 20.97
N TYR A 457 4.69 6.34 20.24
CA TYR A 457 4.58 7.15 19.04
C TYR A 457 3.48 8.20 19.22
N GLU A 458 3.76 9.44 18.84
CA GLU A 458 2.78 10.51 18.77
C GLU A 458 2.55 10.87 17.30
N LEU A 459 1.27 10.93 16.90
CA LEU A 459 0.87 11.38 15.58
C LEU A 459 0.76 12.91 15.62
N ASN A 460 1.58 13.61 14.82
CA ASN A 460 1.44 15.04 14.65
C ASN A 460 0.14 15.36 13.89
N LYS A 461 -0.34 16.60 14.02
CA LYS A 461 -1.54 17.10 13.32
C LYS A 461 -1.46 17.01 11.79
N ASP A 462 -0.28 16.82 11.22
CA ASP A 462 -0.01 16.67 9.79
C ASP A 462 0.04 15.19 9.33
N GLY A 463 -0.20 14.24 10.23
CA GLY A 463 -0.17 12.81 9.92
C GLY A 463 1.24 12.20 9.92
N THR A 464 2.27 12.95 10.33
CA THR A 464 3.63 12.43 10.50
C THR A 464 3.82 11.81 11.88
N PHE A 465 4.61 10.73 11.97
CA PHE A 465 4.94 10.10 13.25
C PHE A 465 6.17 10.75 13.87
N ARG A 466 6.07 11.09 15.16
CA ARG A 466 7.23 11.43 15.98
C ARG A 466 7.40 10.38 17.08
N TYR A 467 8.64 9.92 17.24
CA TYR A 467 9.01 9.02 18.33
C TYR A 467 9.06 9.79 19.66
N VAL A 468 8.36 9.32 20.70
CA VAL A 468 8.38 9.96 22.01
C VAL A 468 9.53 9.39 22.83
N ALA A 469 10.55 10.22 23.07
CA ALA A 469 11.81 9.84 23.76
C ALA A 469 11.63 9.23 25.17
N LEU A 470 10.46 9.37 25.80
CA LEU A 470 10.16 8.77 27.10
C LEU A 470 10.08 7.24 27.06
N CYS A 471 9.76 6.64 25.92
CA CYS A 471 9.66 5.18 25.81
C CYS A 471 11.01 4.46 25.68
N THR A 472 11.98 5.06 24.99
CA THR A 472 13.37 4.57 25.02
C THR A 472 13.93 4.66 26.43
N ALA A 473 13.58 5.71 27.19
CA ALA A 473 13.93 5.76 28.60
C ALA A 473 13.28 4.59 29.37
N ALA A 474 11.97 4.37 29.23
CA ALA A 474 11.28 3.29 29.93
C ALA A 474 11.83 1.88 29.60
N SER A 475 12.17 1.62 28.33
CA SER A 475 12.79 0.34 27.93
C SER A 475 14.22 0.20 28.45
N LEU A 476 15.03 1.27 28.41
CA LEU A 476 16.37 1.28 29.02
C LEU A 476 16.32 1.09 30.53
N TRP A 477 15.34 1.72 31.22
CA TRP A 477 15.10 1.53 32.65
C TRP A 477 14.68 0.10 32.97
N SER A 478 13.82 -0.50 32.15
CA SER A 478 13.36 -1.89 32.32
C SER A 478 14.50 -2.89 32.15
N VAL A 479 15.31 -2.73 31.10
CA VAL A 479 16.52 -3.56 30.87
C VAL A 479 17.53 -3.36 31.99
N GLY A 480 17.75 -2.12 32.43
CA GLY A 480 18.62 -1.79 33.56
C GLY A 480 18.15 -2.43 34.86
N LEU A 481 16.85 -2.40 35.14
CA LEU A 481 16.25 -3.02 36.33
C LEU A 481 16.39 -4.55 36.30
N VAL A 482 16.15 -5.19 35.16
CA VAL A 482 16.34 -6.64 34.98
C VAL A 482 17.80 -7.04 35.18
N LEU A 483 18.75 -6.31 34.57
CA LEU A 483 20.18 -6.55 34.77
C LEU A 483 20.58 -6.37 36.23
N THR A 484 20.06 -5.35 36.91
CA THR A 484 20.32 -5.11 38.33
C THR A 484 19.79 -6.25 39.20
N LEU A 485 18.57 -6.74 38.95
CA LEU A 485 18.00 -7.88 39.66
C LEU A 485 18.83 -9.16 39.44
N LEU A 486 19.29 -9.41 38.22
CA LEU A 486 20.17 -10.55 37.91
C LEU A 486 21.51 -10.44 38.64
N LEU A 487 22.10 -9.24 38.70
CA LEU A 487 23.36 -9.00 39.43
C LEU A 487 23.19 -9.15 40.94
N VAL A 488 22.07 -8.69 41.51
CA VAL A 488 21.76 -8.87 42.94
C VAL A 488 21.60 -10.36 43.27
N LEU A 489 20.87 -11.12 42.44
CA LEU A 489 20.74 -12.56 42.59
C LEU A 489 22.10 -13.27 42.48
N ALA A 490 22.91 -12.91 41.48
CA ALA A 490 24.24 -13.46 41.30
C ALA A 490 25.16 -13.14 42.50
N SER A 491 25.10 -11.92 43.02
CA SER A 491 25.85 -11.49 44.21
C SER A 491 25.41 -12.26 45.46
N PHE A 492 24.11 -12.45 45.66
CA PHE A 492 23.60 -13.25 46.77
C PHE A 492 24.07 -14.70 46.71
N VAL A 493 24.00 -15.32 45.52
CA VAL A 493 24.54 -16.67 45.28
C VAL A 493 26.04 -16.72 45.53
N TYR A 494 26.80 -15.74 45.02
CA TYR A 494 28.24 -15.64 45.24
C TYR A 494 28.59 -15.52 46.73
N HIS A 495 27.89 -14.68 47.48
CA HIS A 495 28.07 -14.53 48.92
C HIS A 495 27.74 -15.81 49.68
N GLN A 496 26.66 -16.52 49.31
CA GLN A 496 26.35 -17.82 49.92
C GLN A 496 27.43 -18.87 49.64
N VAL A 497 27.93 -18.95 48.39
CA VAL A 497 29.04 -19.86 48.03
C VAL A 497 30.30 -19.50 48.82
N LYS A 498 30.64 -18.22 48.94
CA LYS A 498 31.78 -17.74 49.72
C LYS A 498 31.65 -18.07 51.21
N HIS A 499 30.46 -17.87 51.80
CA HIS A 499 30.19 -18.25 53.19
C HIS A 499 30.33 -19.76 53.42
N CYS A 500 29.79 -20.57 52.51
CA CYS A 500 29.94 -22.03 52.53
C CYS A 500 31.42 -22.45 52.42
N MET A 501 32.20 -21.79 51.55
CA MET A 501 33.63 -22.06 51.40
C MET A 501 34.45 -21.63 52.63
N CYS A 502 34.16 -20.46 53.23
CA CYS A 502 34.82 -20.01 54.46
C CYS A 502 34.46 -20.90 55.66
N GLY A 503 33.19 -21.28 55.82
CA GLY A 503 32.76 -22.22 56.85
C GLY A 503 33.47 -23.57 56.74
N ARG A 504 33.67 -24.07 55.51
CA ARG A 504 34.46 -25.29 55.27
C ARG A 504 35.92 -25.15 55.66
N LYS A 505 36.54 -23.99 55.41
CA LYS A 505 37.94 -23.73 55.83
C LYS A 505 38.08 -23.67 57.35
N ILE A 506 37.11 -23.09 58.06
CA ILE A 506 37.11 -23.04 59.53
C ILE A 506 36.92 -24.45 60.11
N GLN A 507 35.97 -25.25 59.60
CA GLN A 507 35.81 -26.65 60.01
C GLN A 507 37.02 -27.52 59.68
N GLN A 508 37.70 -27.29 58.55
CA GLN A 508 38.96 -27.99 58.26
C GLN A 508 40.06 -27.57 59.25
N ARG A 509 40.17 -26.29 59.60
CA ARG A 509 41.18 -25.78 60.54
C ARG A 509 40.94 -26.28 61.97
N GLU A 510 39.69 -26.39 62.42
CA GLU A 510 39.33 -27.03 63.69
C GLU A 510 39.64 -28.53 63.67
N ARG A 511 39.42 -29.24 62.56
CA ARG A 511 39.83 -30.66 62.45
C ARG A 511 41.34 -30.85 62.44
N TYR A 512 42.12 -29.87 61.99
CA TYR A 512 43.58 -29.90 62.09
C TYR A 512 44.06 -29.57 63.51
N LEU A 513 43.51 -28.53 64.16
CA LEU A 513 43.85 -28.19 65.54
C LEU A 513 43.44 -29.28 66.55
N ASN A 514 42.32 -29.97 66.32
CA ASN A 514 41.90 -31.09 67.16
C ASN A 514 42.69 -32.39 66.87
N LYS A 515 43.35 -32.47 65.71
CA LYS A 515 44.35 -33.52 65.44
C LYS A 515 45.68 -33.22 66.12
N ASP A 516 46.10 -31.96 66.16
CA ASP A 516 47.37 -31.55 66.78
C ASP A 516 47.31 -31.52 68.33
N ALA A 517 46.11 -31.46 68.92
CA ALA A 517 45.91 -31.69 70.35
C ALA A 517 46.04 -33.16 70.78
N CYS A 518 45.96 -34.12 69.85
CA CYS A 518 46.12 -35.55 70.13
C CYS A 518 47.52 -36.11 69.81
N THR A 519 48.47 -35.28 69.34
CA THR A 519 49.83 -35.73 68.94
C THR A 519 50.96 -35.20 69.82
N LEU A 520 50.66 -34.53 70.93
CA LEU A 520 51.63 -34.09 71.93
C LEU A 520 51.52 -34.92 73.23
N CYS A 521 51.80 -36.21 73.13
CA CYS A 521 52.36 -37.05 74.20
C CYS A 521 52.61 -38.45 73.64
N GLY A 522 53.83 -38.69 73.13
CA GLY A 522 54.18 -39.97 72.54
C GLY A 522 55.68 -40.16 72.33
N SER A 523 56.45 -40.15 73.42
CA SER A 523 57.75 -40.81 73.47
C SER A 523 57.87 -41.49 74.82
N GLY A 524 57.94 -42.81 74.84
CA GLY A 524 58.33 -43.51 76.06
C GLY A 524 57.96 -44.98 76.14
N SER A 525 58.80 -45.80 75.52
CA SER A 525 59.28 -47.09 76.06
C SER A 525 58.43 -48.36 75.95
N SER A 526 59.13 -49.37 75.43
CA SER A 526 59.21 -50.77 75.88
C SER A 526 57.94 -51.64 75.85
N SER A 527 57.93 -52.57 74.88
CA SER A 527 58.04 -54.04 75.04
C SER A 527 57.67 -54.68 76.39
N PRO A 528 57.37 -56.00 76.44
CA PRO A 528 56.73 -56.89 75.45
C PRO A 528 55.79 -57.96 76.09
N LEU A 529 55.37 -58.92 75.24
CA LEU A 529 55.06 -60.34 75.55
C LEU A 529 53.65 -60.76 76.04
N LEU A 530 53.04 -61.58 75.17
CA LEU A 530 52.40 -62.92 75.38
C LEU A 530 50.88 -63.08 75.24
N GLY A 531 50.53 -64.03 74.34
CA GLY A 531 49.29 -64.82 74.30
C GLY A 531 48.11 -64.15 73.58
N HIS A 532 47.26 -64.80 72.78
CA HIS A 532 47.06 -66.21 72.45
C HIS A 532 46.22 -66.27 71.14
N GLN A 533 46.05 -67.49 70.63
CA GLN A 533 45.37 -67.91 69.40
C GLN A 533 43.88 -67.49 69.24
N THR A 534 43.51 -67.18 67.97
CA THR A 534 42.32 -67.50 67.11
C THR A 534 41.06 -68.21 67.70
N PRO A 535 39.83 -68.23 67.06
CA PRO A 535 39.35 -67.69 65.75
C PRO A 535 37.84 -67.21 65.67
N ASN A 536 37.45 -66.73 64.46
CA ASN A 536 36.18 -66.85 63.67
C ASN A 536 34.73 -66.57 64.16
N TYR A 537 33.89 -66.29 63.13
CA TYR A 537 32.41 -66.16 63.01
C TYR A 537 31.80 -64.84 63.53
N GLY A 538 30.79 -64.21 62.92
CA GLY A 538 29.92 -64.50 61.77
C GLY A 538 28.72 -63.53 61.80
N SER A 539 28.10 -63.31 60.63
CA SER A 539 26.67 -63.00 60.35
C SER A 539 25.81 -62.07 61.23
N ALA A 540 25.09 -61.20 60.50
CA ALA A 540 23.67 -60.80 60.68
C ALA A 540 23.25 -60.09 61.98
N TRP A 541 22.58 -58.93 61.86
CA TRP A 541 21.11 -58.80 61.84
C TRP A 541 20.73 -57.62 60.93
#